data_AF-A0A821Z067-F1
#
_entry.id   AF-A0A821Z067-F1
#
_cell.length_a   1.000
_cell.length_b   1.000
_cell.length_c   1.000
_cell.angle_alpha   90.00
_cell.angle_beta   90.00
_cell.angle_gamma   90.00
#
_symmetry.space_group_name_H-M   'P 1'
#
loop_
_entity.id
_entity.type
_entity.pdbx_description
1 polymer ?
#
loop_
_entity_poly.entity_id
_entity_poly.type
_entity_poly.pdbx_seq_one_letter_code
_entity_poly.pdbx_strand_id
1 'polypeptide(L)'
;LPIECDAIQLGCTQCSLIFMHGMFDSDVPYQRVIDFVSRLRTDRQGAIQIRLVHDGDHRLSRLEDLREIKSCLNDLIEILHNA
;
A
#
# COMPACT_ATOMS: atom_id res chain seq x y z
N LEU A 1 28.92 -14.13 -0.22
CA LEU A 1 27.49 -14.37 0.02
C LEU A 1 26.81 -13.01 -0.03
N PRO A 2 25.99 -12.72 -1.04
CA PRO A 2 25.39 -11.39 -1.17
C PRO A 2 24.40 -11.19 -0.02
N ILE A 3 24.45 -9.98 0.54
CA ILE A 3 23.74 -9.54 1.74
C ILE A 3 22.23 -9.73 1.52
N GLU A 4 21.60 -10.59 2.33
CA GLU A 4 20.14 -10.67 2.44
C GLU A 4 19.65 -9.34 2.99
N CYS A 5 19.13 -8.47 2.12
CA CYS A 5 18.45 -7.25 2.54
C CYS A 5 17.07 -7.62 3.13
N ASP A 6 17.10 -7.97 4.42
CA ASP A 6 16.02 -7.97 5.42
C ASP A 6 14.60 -7.95 4.85
N ALA A 7 14.05 -9.15 4.63
CA ALA A 7 12.62 -9.34 4.45
C ALA A 7 11.90 -8.76 5.67
N ILE A 8 10.95 -7.84 5.44
CA ILE A 8 10.14 -7.29 6.52
C ILE A 8 8.98 -8.26 6.72
N GLN A 9 9.05 -9.05 7.79
CA GLN A 9 7.96 -9.94 8.19
C GLN A 9 6.93 -9.14 8.98
N LEU A 10 5.69 -9.11 8.50
CA LEU A 10 4.57 -8.65 9.30
C LEU A 10 4.19 -9.78 10.27
N GLY A 11 4.24 -9.51 11.58
CA GLY A 11 3.89 -10.50 12.61
C GLY A 11 2.40 -10.90 12.62
N CYS A 12 1.55 -10.20 11.86
CA CYS A 12 0.14 -10.53 11.65
C CYS A 12 -0.03 -11.23 10.30
N THR A 13 -0.34 -12.52 10.34
CA THR A 13 -0.29 -13.40 9.16
C THR A 13 -1.54 -13.37 8.27
N GLN A 14 -2.53 -12.57 8.67
CA GLN A 14 -3.86 -12.46 8.04
C GLN A 14 -4.22 -11.03 7.66
N CYS A 15 -3.30 -10.07 7.81
CA CYS A 15 -3.58 -8.67 7.58
C CYS A 15 -3.45 -8.31 6.09
N SER A 16 -4.55 -7.92 5.44
CA SER A 16 -4.55 -7.32 4.10
C SER A 16 -4.20 -5.83 4.17
N LEU A 17 -3.37 -5.36 3.24
CA LEU A 17 -2.85 -3.99 3.23
C LEU A 17 -3.06 -3.36 1.85
N ILE A 18 -3.59 -2.13 1.83
CA ILE A 18 -3.63 -1.30 0.63
C ILE A 18 -2.84 -0.02 0.91
N PHE A 19 -1.79 0.22 0.13
CA PHE A 19 -1.02 1.45 0.19
C PHE A 19 -1.54 2.43 -0.84
N MET A 20 -1.81 3.68 -0.44
CA MET A 20 -2.14 4.77 -1.36
C MET A 20 -0.99 5.78 -1.38
N HIS A 21 -0.53 6.18 -2.57
CA HIS A 21 0.59 7.10 -2.72
C HIS A 21 0.40 8.02 -3.93
N GLY A 22 0.67 9.32 -3.77
CA GLY A 22 0.63 10.30 -4.85
C GLY A 22 1.90 10.28 -5.70
N MET A 23 1.80 10.15 -7.03
CA MET A 23 2.99 10.09 -7.88
C MET A 23 3.75 11.43 -7.97
N PHE A 24 3.11 12.54 -7.58
CA PHE A 24 3.70 13.88 -7.51
C PHE A 24 4.04 14.30 -6.07
N ASP A 25 4.14 13.34 -5.15
CA ASP A 25 4.64 13.57 -3.81
C ASP A 25 6.11 14.06 -3.86
N SER A 26 6.31 15.33 -3.51
CA SER A 26 7.63 15.99 -3.45
C SER A 26 8.45 15.59 -2.23
N ASP A 27 7.79 15.07 -1.20
CA ASP A 27 8.39 14.80 0.11
C ASP A 27 8.84 13.34 0.19
N VAL A 28 8.06 12.43 -0.38
CA VAL A 28 8.30 11.00 -0.42
C VAL A 28 8.06 10.46 -1.84
N PRO A 29 9.12 10.14 -2.61
CA PRO A 29 8.97 9.57 -3.95
C PRO A 29 8.18 8.25 -3.93
N TYR A 30 7.22 8.07 -4.84
CA TYR A 30 6.34 6.89 -4.84
C TYR A 30 7.07 5.56 -5.01
N GLN A 31 8.29 5.56 -5.56
CA GLN A 31 9.13 4.36 -5.64
C GLN A 31 9.43 3.79 -4.26
N ARG A 32 9.41 4.61 -3.20
CA ARG A 32 9.60 4.17 -1.82
C ARG A 32 8.57 3.13 -1.39
N VAL A 33 7.30 3.29 -1.81
CA VAL A 33 6.26 2.30 -1.47
C VAL A 33 6.41 1.02 -2.29
N ILE A 34 6.84 1.12 -3.55
CA ILE A 34 7.13 -0.04 -4.41
C ILE A 34 8.28 -0.86 -3.81
N ASP A 35 9.38 -0.20 -3.46
CA ASP A 35 10.55 -0.84 -2.84
C ASP A 35 10.18 -1.49 -1.50
N PHE A 36 9.39 -0.79 -0.67
CA PHE A 36 8.91 -1.32 0.60
C PHE A 36 8.07 -2.58 0.42
N VAL A 37 7.06 -2.54 -0.45
CA VAL A 37 6.19 -3.68 -0.72
C VAL A 37 6.94 -4.85 -1.34
N SER A 38 7.95 -4.62 -2.18
CA SER A 38 8.78 -5.70 -2.76
C SER A 38 9.50 -6.55 -1.71
N ARG A 39 9.74 -5.96 -0.53
CA ARG A 39 10.40 -6.59 0.61
C ARG A 39 9.43 -7.17 1.64
N LEU A 40 8.15 -6.84 1.55
CA LEU A 40 7.14 -7.43 2.41
C LEU A 40 6.96 -8.90 2.06
N ARG A 41 6.71 -9.71 3.09
CA ARG A 41 6.30 -11.10 2.96
C ARG A 41 5.00 -11.26 3.75
N THR A 42 3.97 -11.77 3.09
CA THR A 42 2.77 -12.30 3.76
C THR A 42 2.86 -13.81 3.73
N ASP A 43 2.54 -14.43 4.85
CA ASP A 43 2.84 -15.83 5.09
C ASP A 43 1.72 -16.77 4.64
N ARG A 44 0.43 -16.38 4.65
CA ARG A 44 -0.65 -17.35 4.28
C ARG A 44 -1.93 -16.84 3.60
N GLN A 45 -2.44 -15.63 3.87
CA GLN A 45 -3.77 -15.22 3.33
C GLN A 45 -4.00 -13.71 3.08
N GLY A 46 -3.13 -12.82 3.55
CA GLY A 46 -3.30 -11.38 3.32
C GLY A 46 -2.90 -10.93 1.92
N ALA A 47 -3.70 -10.05 1.30
CA ALA A 47 -3.36 -9.39 0.03
C ALA A 47 -2.61 -8.07 0.29
N ILE A 48 -1.57 -7.79 -0.51
CA ILE A 48 -0.93 -6.47 -0.54
C ILE A 48 -1.24 -5.81 -1.88
N GLN A 49 -1.78 -4.60 -1.84
CA GLN A 49 -2.06 -3.78 -3.01
C GLN A 49 -1.37 -2.42 -2.90
N ILE A 50 -1.01 -1.84 -4.05
CA ILE A 50 -0.55 -0.45 -4.16
C ILE A 50 -1.50 0.28 -5.11
N ARG A 51 -2.00 1.44 -4.68
CA ARG A 51 -2.74 2.40 -5.50
C ARG A 51 -1.93 3.67 -5.65
N LEU A 52 -1.55 3.97 -6.88
CA LEU A 52 -0.84 5.18 -7.22
C LEU A 52 -1.82 6.20 -7.80
N VAL A 53 -1.90 7.38 -7.18
CA VAL A 53 -2.69 8.50 -7.70
C VAL A 53 -1.79 9.33 -8.59
N HIS A 54 -2.03 9.27 -9.90
CA HIS A 54 -1.12 9.81 -10.92
C HIS A 54 -0.73 11.28 -10.73
N ASP A 55 -1.67 12.13 -10.32
CA ASP A 55 -1.46 13.56 -10.06
C ASP A 55 -1.53 13.92 -8.57
N GLY A 56 -1.55 12.91 -7.69
CA GLY A 56 -1.64 13.10 -6.24
C GLY A 56 -0.33 13.61 -5.65
N ASP A 57 -0.42 14.53 -4.69
CA ASP A 57 0.70 15.03 -3.90
C ASP A 57 0.87 14.22 -2.60
N HIS A 58 1.77 14.67 -1.72
CA HIS A 58 2.01 14.06 -0.41
C HIS A 58 0.75 13.99 0.47
N ARG A 59 -0.20 14.93 0.27
CA ARG A 59 -1.33 15.12 1.17
C ARG A 59 -2.53 14.26 0.80
N LEU A 60 -2.73 13.95 -0.48
CA LEU A 60 -3.89 13.19 -0.99
C LEU A 60 -5.21 13.66 -0.36
N SER A 61 -5.48 14.96 -0.48
CA SER A 61 -6.55 15.63 0.28
C SER A 61 -7.50 16.45 -0.57
N ARG A 62 -7.33 16.45 -1.90
CA ARG A 62 -8.33 17.01 -2.81
C ARG A 62 -9.59 16.15 -2.72
N LEU A 63 -10.71 16.70 -3.20
CA LEU A 63 -11.98 16.01 -3.09
C LEU A 63 -11.98 14.67 -3.86
N GLU A 64 -11.29 14.61 -4.99
CA GLU A 64 -11.00 13.39 -5.75
C GLU A 64 -10.16 12.39 -4.94
N ASP A 65 -9.08 12.82 -4.29
CA ASP A 65 -8.23 11.93 -3.49
C ASP A 65 -9.04 11.31 -2.33
N LEU A 66 -9.88 12.11 -1.66
CA LEU A 66 -10.74 11.64 -0.58
C LEU A 66 -11.81 10.64 -1.07
N ARG A 67 -12.31 10.80 -2.31
CA ARG A 67 -13.21 9.81 -2.92
C ARG A 67 -12.48 8.50 -3.20
N GLU A 68 -11.26 8.57 -3.70
CA GLU A 68 -10.42 7.39 -3.91
C GLU A 68 -10.07 6.69 -2.60
N ILE A 69 -9.76 7.43 -1.53
CA ILE A 69 -9.54 6.87 -0.19
C ILE A 69 -10.79 6.17 0.32
N LYS A 70 -11.97 6.77 0.15
CA LYS A 70 -13.24 6.12 0.52
C LYS A 70 -13.48 4.84 -0.29
N SER A 71 -13.20 4.87 -1.59
CA SER A 71 -13.29 3.69 -2.46
C SER A 71 -12.35 2.57 -1.99
N CYS A 72 -11.10 2.92 -1.70
CA CYS A 72 -10.09 2.02 -1.14
C CYS A 72 -10.53 1.38 0.18
N LEU A 73 -11.19 2.13 1.06
CA LEU A 73 -11.72 1.58 2.31
C LEU A 73 -12.84 0.57 2.06
N ASN A 74 -13.74 0.83 1.11
CA ASN A 74 -14.78 -0.13 0.74
C ASN A 74 -14.15 -1.43 0.19
N ASP A 75 -13.16 -1.30 -0.69
CA ASP A 75 -12.47 -2.46 -1.27
C ASP A 75 -11.76 -3.29 -0.19
N LEU A 76 -11.17 -2.64 0.83
CA LEU A 76 -10.56 -3.34 1.96
C LEU A 76 -11.63 -4.09 2.78
N ILE A 77 -12.79 -3.49 3.03
CA ILE A 77 -13.91 -4.16 3.72
C ILE A 77 -14.38 -5.38 2.93
N GLU A 78 -14.51 -5.25 1.60
CA GLU A 78 -14.87 -6.38 0.74
C GLU A 78 -13.83 -7.50 0.78
N ILE A 79 -12.53 -7.16 0.74
CA ILE A 79 -11.46 -8.15 0.89
C ILE A 79 -11.60 -8.89 2.23
N LEU A 80 -11.85 -8.17 3.33
CA LEU A 80 -11.99 -8.76 4.66
C LEU A 80 -13.25 -9.63 4.81
N HIS A 81 -14.34 -9.32 4.11
CA HIS A 81 -15.54 -10.17 4.11
C HIS A 81 -15.36 -11.45 3.28
N ASN A 82 -14.47 -11.44 2.29
CA ASN A 82 -14.26 -12.54 1.35
C ASN A 82 -13.01 -13.39 1.65
N ALA A 83 -12.22 -13.04 2.67
CA ALA A 83 -11.01 -13.75 3.11
C ALA A 83 -11.31 -14.81 4.18
#